data_AF-A0A521CAR3-F1
#
_entry.id   AF-A0A521CAR3-F1
#
_cell.length_a   1.000
_cell.length_b   1.000
_cell.length_c   1.000
_cell.angle_alpha   90.00
_cell.angle_beta   90.00
_cell.angle_gamma   90.00
#
_symmetry.space_group_name_H-M   'P 1'
#
loop_
_entity.id
_entity.type
_entity.pdbx_description
1 polymer ?
#
loop_
_entity_poly.entity_id
_entity_poly.type
_entity_poly.pdbx_seq_one_letter_code
_entity_poly.pdbx_strand_id
1 'polypeptide(L)'
;MELMLTNIPNDYLFKNKYLDENSAEIETLILGSSHTYYGVDPQFMKHNGFNSAAISQSLDYDYEILKKYESRLKKLKYIIIPVDYFSLFSKLETGIESWRIKNYIIYYNINTGNNYNPSNHFELFNGKISDNIERIKEYYIYHKVKNITCNKYGSGVISSSTTKKDLIETGKSAAKRHTKNIHDSLYFQENTEILKNIVQLANSKNAKIIFITCPANKTYVENLNAAQLYATINFMNRFVKNNPNASYYNFLSDKSFEDADFYDADHLNKIGAKKLSMKIDNLLTGKENKIH
;
A
#
# COMPACT_ATOMS: atom_id res chain seq x y z
N MET A 1 3.21 3.13 31.11
CA MET A 1 3.87 2.37 30.02
C MET A 1 3.10 2.54 28.71
N GLU A 2 1.83 2.14 28.64
CA GLU A 2 1.01 2.28 27.43
C GLU A 2 1.06 3.68 26.80
N LEU A 3 0.73 4.72 27.59
CA LEU A 3 0.79 6.12 27.13
C LEU A 3 2.17 6.54 26.61
N MET A 4 3.25 5.95 27.11
CA MET A 4 4.59 6.26 26.60
C MET A 4 4.81 5.60 25.25
N LEU A 5 4.40 4.33 25.10
CA LEU A 5 4.53 3.55 23.85
C LEU A 5 3.70 4.15 22.72
N THR A 6 2.44 4.50 22.97
CA THR A 6 1.54 5.07 21.95
C THR A 6 1.97 6.45 21.47
N ASN A 7 2.77 7.17 22.27
CA ASN A 7 3.35 8.46 21.90
C ASN A 7 4.70 8.33 21.18
N ILE A 8 5.28 7.13 21.07
CA ILE A 8 6.48 6.92 20.25
C ILE A 8 6.09 7.10 18.78
N PRO A 9 6.70 8.04 18.04
CA PRO A 9 6.39 8.27 16.62
C PRO A 9 6.58 7.00 15.80
N ASN A 10 5.68 6.75 14.86
CA ASN A 10 5.77 5.67 13.88
C ASN A 10 5.02 6.07 12.61
N ASP A 11 5.19 5.30 11.53
CA ASP A 11 4.59 5.64 10.23
C ASP A 11 3.07 5.77 10.26
N TYR A 12 2.36 4.97 11.06
CA TYR A 12 0.90 5.04 11.16
C TYR A 12 0.45 6.30 11.89
N LEU A 13 1.08 6.63 13.02
CA LEU A 13 0.79 7.87 13.75
C LEU A 13 1.13 9.11 12.89
N PHE A 14 2.25 9.08 12.17
CA PHE A 14 2.64 10.16 11.27
C PHE A 14 1.60 10.36 10.16
N LYS A 15 1.21 9.28 9.46
CA LYS A 15 0.25 9.35 8.36
C LYS A 15 -1.15 9.77 8.82
N ASN A 16 -1.61 9.25 9.95
CA ASN A 16 -2.89 9.67 10.53
C ASN A 16 -2.88 11.18 10.84
N LYS A 17 -1.84 11.69 11.51
CA LYS A 17 -1.72 13.13 11.80
C LYS A 17 -1.67 13.97 10.54
N TYR A 18 -0.89 13.54 9.55
CA TYR A 18 -0.81 14.24 8.26
C TYR A 18 -2.18 14.33 7.60
N LEU A 19 -2.94 13.24 7.53
CA LEU A 19 -4.29 13.23 6.95
C LEU A 19 -5.29 14.05 7.77
N ASP A 20 -5.20 14.01 9.10
CA ASP A 20 -6.04 14.83 9.99
C ASP A 20 -5.87 16.32 9.69
N GLU A 21 -4.64 16.76 9.42
CA GLU A 21 -4.27 18.16 9.20
C GLU A 21 -4.40 18.61 7.73
N ASN A 22 -4.09 17.74 6.76
CA ASN A 22 -3.85 18.14 5.36
C ASN A 22 -4.81 17.52 4.35
N SER A 23 -5.73 16.63 4.74
CA SER A 23 -6.61 15.90 3.80
C SER A 23 -7.44 16.81 2.87
N ALA A 24 -7.78 18.02 3.29
CA ALA A 24 -8.49 19.00 2.46
C ALA A 24 -7.70 19.43 1.20
N GLU A 25 -6.37 19.38 1.28
CA GLU A 25 -5.47 19.85 0.24
C GLU A 25 -4.96 18.74 -0.69
N ILE A 26 -5.22 17.48 -0.34
CA ILE A 26 -4.76 16.32 -1.12
C ILE A 26 -5.54 16.22 -2.43
N GLU A 27 -4.80 16.19 -3.54
CA GLU A 27 -5.32 15.95 -4.89
C GLU A 27 -5.17 14.47 -5.30
N THR A 28 -4.10 13.81 -4.85
CA THR A 28 -3.82 12.40 -5.17
C THR A 28 -3.57 11.60 -3.90
N LEU A 29 -4.46 10.66 -3.59
CA LEU A 29 -4.26 9.75 -2.45
C LEU A 29 -3.79 8.39 -2.95
N ILE A 30 -2.62 7.95 -2.47
CA ILE A 30 -2.06 6.63 -2.78
C ILE A 30 -2.27 5.71 -1.59
N LEU A 31 -2.77 4.51 -1.85
CA LEU A 31 -3.10 3.48 -0.88
C LEU A 31 -2.47 2.15 -1.28
N GLY A 32 -2.69 1.11 -0.49
CA GLY A 32 -2.26 -0.25 -0.77
C GLY A 32 -1.10 -0.74 0.08
N SER A 33 -0.48 -1.82 -0.40
CA SER A 33 0.47 -2.62 0.35
C SER A 33 1.91 -2.06 0.32
N SER A 34 2.89 -2.90 0.68
CA SER A 34 4.31 -2.57 0.52
C SER A 34 4.69 -2.19 -0.93
N HIS A 35 3.96 -2.71 -1.92
CA HIS A 35 4.23 -2.47 -3.34
C HIS A 35 4.06 -0.98 -3.71
N THR A 36 3.03 -0.30 -3.19
CA THR A 36 2.88 1.16 -3.36
C THR A 36 3.52 1.97 -2.23
N TYR A 37 3.63 1.42 -1.02
CA TYR A 37 4.36 2.08 0.08
C TYR A 37 5.80 2.40 -0.30
N TYR A 38 6.49 1.46 -0.96
CA TYR A 38 7.85 1.67 -1.46
C TYR A 38 7.90 2.09 -2.94
N GLY A 39 6.89 1.75 -3.73
CA GLY A 39 6.92 1.94 -5.18
C GLY A 39 6.38 3.27 -5.68
N VAL A 40 5.58 4.01 -4.91
CA VAL A 40 4.93 5.25 -5.39
C VAL A 40 5.18 6.39 -4.42
N ASP A 41 5.99 7.35 -4.84
CA ASP A 41 6.41 8.48 -4.05
C ASP A 41 5.84 9.79 -4.62
N PRO A 42 4.91 10.45 -3.91
CA PRO A 42 4.31 11.71 -4.34
C PRO A 42 5.30 12.83 -4.60
N GLN A 43 6.53 12.75 -4.06
CA GLN A 43 7.55 13.78 -4.29
C GLN A 43 7.88 13.97 -5.79
N PHE A 44 7.58 12.97 -6.63
CA PHE A 44 7.82 12.99 -8.07
C PHE A 44 6.55 13.23 -8.91
N MET A 45 5.44 13.58 -8.26
CA MET A 45 4.17 13.88 -8.91
C MET A 45 3.92 15.40 -8.92
N LYS A 46 3.16 15.89 -9.92
CA LYS A 46 2.80 17.31 -10.01
C LYS A 46 1.65 17.68 -9.10
N HIS A 47 0.71 16.75 -8.92
CA HIS A 47 -0.44 16.93 -8.03
C HIS A 47 -0.01 16.81 -6.57
N ASN A 48 -0.68 17.55 -5.68
CA ASN A 48 -0.42 17.44 -4.25
C ASN A 48 -0.84 16.05 -3.75
N GLY A 49 0.13 15.15 -3.65
CA GLY A 49 -0.11 13.76 -3.35
C GLY A 49 0.37 13.34 -1.97
N PHE A 50 -0.29 12.33 -1.41
CA PHE A 50 0.13 11.69 -0.18
C PHE A 50 0.01 10.18 -0.28
N ASN A 51 1.01 9.46 0.24
CA ASN A 51 1.05 8.01 0.27
C ASN A 51 0.65 7.49 1.67
N SER A 52 -0.59 7.03 1.75
CA SER A 52 -1.18 6.39 2.92
C SER A 52 -1.12 4.85 2.86
N ALA A 53 -0.38 4.27 1.92
CA ALA A 53 -0.12 2.83 1.85
C ALA A 53 0.71 2.35 3.04
N ALA A 54 0.60 1.09 3.43
CA ALA A 54 1.44 0.52 4.48
C ALA A 54 1.81 -0.93 4.16
N ILE A 55 2.88 -1.41 4.80
CA ILE A 55 3.32 -2.81 4.62
C ILE A 55 2.15 -3.74 4.97
N SER A 56 1.82 -4.61 4.01
CA SER A 56 0.74 -5.60 4.10
C SER A 56 -0.68 -5.04 4.27
N GLN A 57 -0.88 -3.74 4.08
CA GLN A 57 -2.22 -3.15 4.01
C GLN A 57 -3.04 -3.83 2.91
N SER A 58 -4.23 -4.29 3.26
CA SER A 58 -5.20 -4.92 2.35
C SER A 58 -6.31 -3.94 1.96
N LEU A 59 -7.09 -4.32 0.95
CA LEU A 59 -8.11 -3.46 0.34
C LEU A 59 -9.17 -2.97 1.33
N ASP A 60 -9.51 -3.76 2.35
CA ASP A 60 -10.43 -3.37 3.42
C ASP A 60 -9.90 -2.15 4.20
N TYR A 61 -8.61 -2.12 4.52
CA TYR A 61 -7.98 -0.97 5.15
C TYR A 61 -7.82 0.22 4.20
N ASP A 62 -7.59 -0.02 2.91
CA ASP A 62 -7.60 1.05 1.89
C ASP A 62 -8.97 1.77 1.89
N TYR A 63 -10.06 0.99 1.90
CA TYR A 63 -11.42 1.51 1.96
C TYR A 63 -11.71 2.25 3.27
N GLU A 64 -11.35 1.69 4.42
CA GLU A 64 -11.62 2.34 5.71
C GLU A 64 -10.83 3.64 5.90
N ILE A 65 -9.60 3.74 5.37
CA ILE A 65 -8.86 5.01 5.33
C ILE A 65 -9.60 6.03 4.46
N LEU A 66 -10.04 5.66 3.26
CA LEU A 66 -10.80 6.55 2.38
C LEU A 66 -12.08 7.04 3.03
N LYS A 67 -12.84 6.12 3.63
CA LYS A 67 -14.09 6.39 4.32
C LYS A 67 -13.90 7.32 5.51
N LYS A 68 -12.89 7.07 6.35
CA LYS A 68 -12.55 7.92 7.50
C LYS A 68 -12.36 9.39 7.10
N TYR A 69 -11.68 9.64 5.97
CA TYR A 69 -11.36 10.98 5.50
C TYR A 69 -12.30 11.52 4.43
N GLU A 70 -13.36 10.80 4.07
CA GLU A 70 -14.22 11.12 2.91
C GLU A 70 -14.75 12.55 2.96
N SER A 71 -15.16 13.02 4.14
CA SER A 71 -15.75 14.36 4.32
C SER A 71 -14.70 15.46 4.21
N ARG A 72 -13.42 15.14 4.43
CA ARG A 72 -12.30 16.09 4.42
C ARG A 72 -11.54 16.13 3.10
N LEU A 73 -11.61 15.09 2.26
CA LEU A 73 -10.94 15.02 0.95
C LEU A 73 -11.58 15.96 -0.10
N LYS A 74 -11.43 17.29 0.08
CA LYS A 74 -12.12 18.32 -0.71
C LYS A 74 -11.55 18.54 -2.11
N LYS A 75 -10.24 18.40 -2.27
CA LYS A 75 -9.53 18.61 -3.55
C LYS A 75 -9.16 17.31 -4.27
N LEU A 76 -9.65 16.17 -3.78
CA LEU A 76 -9.29 14.86 -4.31
C LEU A 76 -9.70 14.74 -5.77
N LYS A 77 -8.71 14.43 -6.62
CA LYS A 77 -8.86 14.20 -8.07
C LYS A 77 -8.56 12.76 -8.43
N TYR A 78 -7.62 12.13 -7.72
CA TYR A 78 -7.10 10.82 -8.06
C TYR A 78 -6.93 9.94 -6.82
N ILE A 79 -7.32 8.68 -6.94
CA ILE A 79 -7.02 7.63 -5.97
C ILE A 79 -6.19 6.56 -6.68
N ILE A 80 -5.04 6.19 -6.12
CA ILE A 80 -4.18 5.14 -6.68
C ILE A 80 -4.17 3.94 -5.73
N ILE A 81 -4.59 2.77 -6.22
CA ILE A 81 -4.64 1.54 -5.43
C ILE A 81 -4.01 0.39 -6.22
N PRO A 82 -3.06 -0.36 -5.65
CA PRO A 82 -2.57 -1.56 -6.29
C PRO A 82 -3.60 -2.68 -6.22
N VAL A 83 -3.81 -3.36 -7.34
CA VAL A 83 -4.39 -4.70 -7.39
C VAL A 83 -3.32 -5.62 -7.96
N ASP A 84 -2.36 -5.94 -7.10
CA ASP A 84 -1.27 -6.87 -7.39
C ASP A 84 -1.74 -8.33 -7.32
N TYR A 85 -0.90 -9.25 -7.78
CA TYR A 85 -1.16 -10.69 -7.92
C TYR A 85 -1.89 -11.34 -6.72
N PHE A 86 -1.61 -10.91 -5.49
CA PHE A 86 -2.20 -11.45 -4.25
C PHE A 86 -3.41 -10.68 -3.71
N SER A 87 -3.68 -9.46 -4.18
CA SER A 87 -4.56 -8.49 -3.52
C SER A 87 -6.00 -8.99 -3.38
N LEU A 88 -6.52 -9.64 -4.42
CA LEU A 88 -7.89 -10.16 -4.42
C LEU A 88 -8.07 -11.40 -3.53
N PHE A 89 -6.99 -12.10 -3.20
CA PHE A 89 -7.02 -13.41 -2.53
C PHE A 89 -6.43 -13.36 -1.12
N SER A 90 -6.30 -12.17 -0.54
CA SER A 90 -5.69 -12.01 0.77
C SER A 90 -6.32 -10.87 1.56
N LYS A 91 -6.13 -10.94 2.87
CA LYS A 91 -6.42 -9.88 3.82
C LYS A 91 -5.30 -9.82 4.86
N LEU A 92 -5.08 -8.64 5.44
CA LEU A 92 -4.09 -8.47 6.50
C LEU A 92 -4.39 -9.37 7.70
N GLU A 93 -5.67 -9.52 8.06
CA GLU A 93 -6.11 -10.22 9.27
C GLU A 93 -5.75 -11.71 9.30
N THR A 94 -5.66 -12.35 8.13
CA THR A 94 -5.32 -13.78 7.99
C THR A 94 -3.89 -14.01 7.53
N GLY A 95 -3.12 -12.93 7.34
CA GLY A 95 -1.71 -12.99 6.97
C GLY A 95 -0.77 -13.11 8.17
N ILE A 96 0.48 -13.46 7.90
CA ILE A 96 1.56 -13.50 8.91
C ILE A 96 1.85 -12.13 9.54
N GLU A 97 1.42 -11.05 8.89
CA GLU A 97 1.57 -9.67 9.33
C GLU A 97 0.34 -9.13 10.08
N SER A 98 -0.60 -9.99 10.48
CA SER A 98 -1.85 -9.61 11.18
C SER A 98 -1.61 -8.83 12.48
N TRP A 99 -0.44 -8.95 13.09
CA TRP A 99 0.01 -8.12 14.22
C TRP A 99 0.00 -6.61 13.90
N ARG A 100 -0.02 -6.21 12.63
CA ARG A 100 -0.15 -4.79 12.21
C ARG A 100 -1.56 -4.23 12.38
N ILE A 101 -2.58 -5.06 12.59
CA ILE A 101 -3.97 -4.61 12.85
C ILE A 101 -4.00 -3.60 14.00
N LYS A 102 -3.18 -3.83 15.04
CA LYS A 102 -3.04 -2.90 16.17
C LYS A 102 -2.81 -1.46 15.73
N ASN A 103 -2.04 -1.25 14.65
CA ASN A 103 -1.65 0.08 14.25
C ASN A 103 -2.82 0.87 13.66
N TYR A 104 -3.75 0.19 12.98
CA TYR A 104 -4.98 0.81 12.49
C TYR A 104 -5.95 1.11 13.64
N ILE A 105 -6.05 0.21 14.61
CA ILE A 105 -6.91 0.42 15.79
C ILE A 105 -6.36 1.56 16.65
N ILE A 106 -5.09 1.51 17.04
CA ILE A 106 -4.49 2.45 18.00
C ILE A 106 -4.25 3.82 17.36
N TYR A 107 -3.71 3.89 16.14
CA TYR A 107 -3.27 5.16 15.55
C TYR A 107 -4.27 5.76 14.57
N TYR A 108 -5.11 4.94 13.92
CA TYR A 108 -6.16 5.42 13.02
C TYR A 108 -7.56 5.36 13.62
N ASN A 109 -7.79 4.67 14.74
CA ASN A 109 -9.14 4.37 15.22
C ASN A 109 -10.01 3.70 14.14
N ILE A 110 -9.40 2.80 13.35
CA ILE A 110 -10.07 1.99 12.33
C ILE A 110 -10.18 0.55 12.86
N ASN A 111 -11.39 0.02 12.89
CA ASN A 111 -11.68 -1.36 13.26
C ASN A 111 -12.59 -1.97 12.18
N THR A 112 -12.08 -2.97 11.46
CA THR A 112 -12.80 -3.63 10.36
C THR A 112 -13.81 -4.68 10.85
N GLY A 113 -13.94 -4.91 12.17
CA GLY A 113 -14.98 -5.74 12.78
C GLY A 113 -14.81 -7.26 12.64
N ASN A 114 -13.90 -7.71 11.78
CA ASN A 114 -13.79 -9.12 11.40
C ASN A 114 -12.99 -9.99 12.38
N ASN A 115 -12.27 -9.39 13.35
CA ASN A 115 -11.48 -10.11 14.36
C ASN A 115 -11.26 -9.25 15.62
N TYR A 116 -12.25 -9.20 16.51
CA TYR A 116 -12.09 -8.51 17.79
C TYR A 116 -11.06 -9.24 18.65
N ASN A 117 -9.85 -8.70 18.70
CA ASN A 117 -8.80 -9.13 19.60
C ASN A 117 -8.44 -7.96 20.53
N PRO A 118 -8.74 -8.03 21.84
CA PRO A 118 -8.41 -7.00 22.81
C PRO A 118 -6.93 -6.59 22.81
N SER A 119 -6.01 -7.49 22.44
CA SER A 119 -4.58 -7.16 22.38
C SER A 119 -4.26 -6.09 21.34
N ASN A 120 -5.09 -5.95 20.29
CA ASN A 120 -4.87 -4.95 19.25
C ASN A 120 -5.20 -3.52 19.71
N HIS A 121 -5.80 -3.35 20.89
CA HIS A 121 -6.16 -2.04 21.45
C HIS A 121 -5.07 -1.44 22.35
N PHE A 122 -3.98 -2.16 22.62
CA PHE A 122 -2.91 -1.70 23.50
C PHE A 122 -1.52 -2.05 22.92
N GLU A 123 -0.64 -1.07 22.79
CA GLU A 123 0.75 -1.30 22.38
C GLU A 123 1.48 -2.26 23.31
N LEU A 124 1.15 -2.22 24.60
CA LEU A 124 1.71 -3.06 25.64
C LEU A 124 1.61 -4.56 25.33
N PHE A 125 0.52 -5.02 24.71
CA PHE A 125 0.28 -6.43 24.42
C PHE A 125 0.91 -6.90 23.10
N ASN A 126 1.62 -6.03 22.39
CA ASN A 126 2.17 -6.33 21.08
C ASN A 126 3.69 -6.41 21.12
N GLY A 127 4.20 -7.60 21.46
CA GLY A 127 5.62 -7.90 21.66
C GLY A 127 5.92 -8.32 23.10
N LYS A 128 7.20 -8.53 23.42
CA LYS A 128 7.60 -8.82 24.80
C LYS A 128 7.65 -7.53 25.62
N ILE A 129 7.35 -7.62 26.92
CA ILE A 129 7.46 -6.48 27.85
C ILE A 129 8.88 -5.90 27.85
N SER A 130 9.91 -6.76 27.77
CA SER A 130 11.32 -6.34 27.65
C SER A 130 11.56 -5.44 26.43
N ASP A 131 10.97 -5.79 25.29
CA ASP A 131 11.14 -5.06 24.04
C ASP A 131 10.42 -3.71 24.12
N ASN A 132 9.26 -3.67 24.78
CA ASN A 132 8.53 -2.44 25.05
C ASN A 132 9.28 -1.49 26.00
N ILE A 133 9.92 -2.03 27.04
CA ILE A 133 10.80 -1.25 27.92
C ILE A 133 11.98 -0.69 27.11
N GLU A 134 12.60 -1.49 26.25
CA GLU A 134 13.72 -1.02 25.42
C GLU A 134 13.28 0.07 24.46
N ARG A 135 12.15 -0.09 23.75
CA ARG A 135 11.56 0.95 22.89
C ARG A 135 11.37 2.27 23.63
N ILE A 136 10.89 2.23 24.87
CA ILE A 136 10.73 3.42 25.72
C ILE A 136 12.08 4.05 26.05
N LYS A 137 13.08 3.26 26.45
CA LYS A 137 14.43 3.76 26.75
C LYS A 137 15.07 4.38 25.52
N GLU A 138 15.01 3.70 24.38
CA GLU A 138 15.54 4.18 23.11
C GLU A 138 14.99 5.54 22.72
N TYR A 139 13.69 5.77 22.90
CA TYR A 139 13.06 7.02 22.52
C TYR A 139 13.21 8.13 23.58
N TYR A 140 12.82 7.86 24.84
CA TYR A 140 12.73 8.91 25.87
C TYR A 140 14.04 9.16 26.61
N ILE A 141 14.96 8.19 26.66
CA ILE A 141 16.23 8.30 27.39
C ILE A 141 17.39 8.50 26.41
N TYR A 142 17.45 7.69 25.35
CA TYR A 142 18.55 7.72 24.39
C TYR A 142 18.26 8.60 23.16
N HIS A 143 17.07 9.20 23.06
CA HIS A 143 16.67 10.12 22.00
C HIS A 143 16.89 9.59 20.56
N LYS A 144 16.71 8.28 20.34
CA LYS A 144 16.78 7.67 19.01
C LYS A 144 15.45 7.90 18.25
N VAL A 145 15.54 8.40 17.01
CA VAL A 145 14.37 8.79 16.18
C VAL A 145 14.10 7.80 15.03
N LYS A 146 14.48 6.52 15.17
CA LYS A 146 14.49 5.55 14.05
C LYS A 146 13.11 4.97 13.65
N ASN A 147 12.02 5.44 14.25
CA ASN A 147 10.73 4.75 14.19
C ASN A 147 9.81 5.20 13.04
N ILE A 148 10.11 6.35 12.39
CA ILE A 148 9.47 6.78 11.15
C ILE A 148 10.38 6.36 10.00
N THR A 149 9.87 5.52 9.11
CA THR A 149 10.59 4.97 7.96
C THR A 149 10.11 5.54 6.63
N CYS A 150 9.00 6.29 6.64
CA CYS A 150 8.53 7.02 5.47
C CYS A 150 9.09 8.45 5.38
N ASN A 151 9.12 8.99 4.17
CA ASN A 151 9.40 10.40 3.93
C ASN A 151 8.20 11.29 4.31
N LYS A 152 8.35 12.62 4.17
CA LYS A 152 7.29 13.59 4.49
C LYS A 152 6.02 13.45 3.64
N TYR A 153 6.06 12.71 2.54
CA TYR A 153 4.92 12.41 1.66
C TYR A 153 4.32 11.02 1.94
N GLY A 154 4.75 10.35 3.01
CA GLY A 154 4.25 9.05 3.44
C GLY A 154 4.84 7.85 2.69
N SER A 155 5.74 8.05 1.72
CA SER A 155 6.38 6.96 0.98
C SER A 155 7.54 6.35 1.78
N GLY A 156 7.59 5.03 1.88
CA GLY A 156 8.75 4.32 2.40
C GLY A 156 9.96 4.51 1.48
N VAL A 157 11.16 4.67 2.05
CA VAL A 157 12.38 4.90 1.26
C VAL A 157 13.37 3.75 1.45
N ILE A 158 13.51 2.92 0.42
CA ILE A 158 14.57 1.92 0.36
C ILE A 158 15.74 2.49 -0.46
N SER A 159 16.87 2.76 0.21
CA SER A 159 18.04 3.30 -0.46
C SER A 159 18.61 2.32 -1.49
N SER A 160 19.05 2.84 -2.64
CA SER A 160 19.82 2.06 -3.64
C SER A 160 21.17 1.57 -3.12
N SER A 161 21.69 2.18 -2.04
CA SER A 161 22.94 1.77 -1.39
C SER A 161 22.76 0.61 -0.41
N THR A 162 21.50 0.20 -0.14
CA THR A 162 21.22 -1.00 0.66
C THR A 162 21.72 -2.21 -0.12
N THR A 163 22.32 -3.18 0.57
CA THR A 163 22.75 -4.44 -0.06
C THR A 163 21.58 -5.03 -0.83
N LYS A 164 21.72 -5.11 -2.16
CA LYS A 164 20.71 -5.73 -3.02
C LYS A 164 20.55 -7.17 -2.62
N LYS A 165 19.31 -7.64 -2.54
CA LYS A 165 19.04 -9.06 -2.32
C LYS A 165 19.25 -9.83 -3.61
N ASP A 166 19.46 -11.14 -3.47
CA ASP A 166 19.41 -12.05 -4.62
C ASP A 166 18.00 -12.04 -5.21
N LEU A 167 17.85 -11.49 -6.42
CA LEU A 167 16.57 -11.39 -7.10
C LEU A 167 16.01 -12.77 -7.45
N ILE A 168 16.85 -13.76 -7.75
CA ILE A 168 16.39 -15.11 -8.08
C ILE A 168 15.79 -15.77 -6.84
N GLU A 169 16.48 -15.71 -5.70
CA GLU A 169 16.01 -16.29 -4.45
C GLU A 169 14.74 -15.58 -3.97
N THR A 170 14.77 -14.24 -3.92
CA THR A 170 13.64 -13.45 -3.45
C THR A 170 12.43 -13.57 -4.37
N GLY A 171 12.63 -13.70 -5.69
CA GLY A 171 11.56 -13.91 -6.67
C GLY A 171 10.80 -15.20 -6.43
N LYS A 172 11.52 -16.33 -6.26
CA LYS A 172 10.93 -17.62 -5.94
C LYS A 172 10.18 -17.59 -4.60
N SER A 173 10.80 -17.03 -3.57
CA SER A 173 10.24 -16.98 -2.22
C SER A 173 8.98 -16.11 -2.16
N ALA A 174 9.02 -14.91 -2.75
CA ALA A 174 7.87 -14.01 -2.79
C ALA A 174 6.72 -14.61 -3.63
N ALA A 175 7.00 -15.20 -4.79
CA ALA A 175 5.97 -15.83 -5.63
C ALA A 175 5.25 -16.96 -4.89
N LYS A 176 6.00 -17.80 -4.15
CA LYS A 176 5.43 -18.84 -3.29
C LYS A 176 4.56 -18.25 -2.18
N ARG A 177 5.04 -17.21 -1.49
CA ARG A 177 4.29 -16.53 -0.40
C ARG A 177 2.98 -15.89 -0.89
N HIS A 178 2.99 -15.35 -2.10
CA HIS A 178 1.86 -14.63 -2.70
C HIS A 178 0.89 -15.53 -3.46
N THR A 179 1.26 -16.77 -3.75
CA THR A 179 0.36 -17.75 -4.36
C THR A 179 -0.67 -18.21 -3.32
N LYS A 180 -1.94 -18.12 -3.69
CA LYS A 180 -3.11 -18.43 -2.85
C LYS A 180 -3.97 -19.48 -3.55
N ASN A 181 -4.85 -20.10 -2.78
CA ASN A 181 -5.85 -20.98 -3.35
C ASN A 181 -6.95 -20.12 -3.99
N ILE A 182 -6.99 -20.06 -5.32
CA ILE A 182 -7.98 -19.26 -6.06
C ILE A 182 -9.41 -19.80 -5.97
N HIS A 183 -9.59 -21.01 -5.45
CA HIS A 183 -10.91 -21.58 -5.16
C HIS A 183 -11.44 -21.14 -3.80
N ASP A 184 -10.61 -20.48 -2.97
CA ASP A 184 -11.08 -19.79 -1.78
C ASP A 184 -11.83 -18.52 -2.20
N SER A 185 -13.12 -18.71 -2.50
CA SER A 185 -13.97 -17.66 -3.06
C SER A 185 -14.30 -16.56 -2.06
N LEU A 186 -14.06 -16.77 -0.76
CA LEU A 186 -14.48 -15.83 0.28
C LEU A 186 -13.75 -14.49 0.13
N TYR A 187 -12.42 -14.48 0.19
CA TYR A 187 -11.67 -13.23 0.07
C TYR A 187 -11.84 -12.58 -1.30
N PHE A 188 -11.95 -13.38 -2.36
CA PHE A 188 -12.20 -12.85 -3.70
C PHE A 188 -13.52 -12.08 -3.77
N GLN A 189 -14.60 -12.62 -3.21
CA GLN A 189 -15.91 -11.97 -3.15
C GLN A 189 -15.86 -10.72 -2.27
N GLU A 190 -15.31 -10.82 -1.06
CA GLU A 190 -15.20 -9.69 -0.14
C GLU A 190 -14.38 -8.53 -0.73
N ASN A 191 -13.20 -8.82 -1.28
CA ASN A 191 -12.35 -7.83 -1.93
C ASN A 191 -13.00 -7.25 -3.19
N THR A 192 -13.82 -8.03 -3.90
CA THR A 192 -14.63 -7.51 -5.02
C THR A 192 -15.63 -6.46 -4.53
N GLU A 193 -16.35 -6.72 -3.44
CA GLU A 193 -17.28 -5.75 -2.85
C GLU A 193 -16.57 -4.52 -2.32
N ILE A 194 -15.40 -4.69 -1.69
CA ILE A 194 -14.57 -3.58 -1.23
C ILE A 194 -14.15 -2.68 -2.40
N LEU A 195 -13.69 -3.26 -3.52
CA LEU A 195 -13.34 -2.48 -4.71
C LEU A 195 -14.52 -1.70 -5.27
N LYS A 196 -15.73 -2.28 -5.27
CA LYS A 196 -16.96 -1.56 -5.66
C LYS A 196 -17.23 -0.38 -4.73
N ASN A 197 -17.11 -0.56 -3.42
CA ASN A 197 -17.30 0.50 -2.44
C ASN A 197 -16.29 1.63 -2.61
N ILE A 198 -15.03 1.30 -2.89
CA ILE A 198 -13.98 2.28 -3.20
C ILE A 198 -14.36 3.08 -4.46
N VAL A 199 -14.77 2.43 -5.54
CA VAL A 199 -15.20 3.12 -6.77
C VAL A 199 -16.41 4.03 -6.51
N GLN A 200 -17.39 3.56 -5.73
CA GLN A 200 -18.56 4.35 -5.36
C GLN A 200 -18.16 5.60 -4.56
N LEU A 201 -17.26 5.47 -3.59
CA LEU A 201 -16.74 6.60 -2.82
C LEU A 201 -16.01 7.58 -3.75
N ALA A 202 -15.14 7.08 -4.63
CA ALA A 202 -14.44 7.91 -5.63
C ALA A 202 -15.42 8.70 -6.51
N ASN A 203 -16.47 8.04 -7.01
CA ASN A 203 -17.54 8.67 -7.80
C ASN A 203 -18.24 9.79 -7.01
N SER A 204 -18.55 9.58 -5.73
CA SER A 204 -19.17 10.60 -4.87
C SER A 204 -18.29 11.84 -4.67
N LYS A 205 -16.98 11.71 -4.89
CA LYS A 205 -16.00 12.81 -4.84
C LYS A 205 -15.66 13.37 -6.21
N ASN A 206 -16.24 12.84 -7.29
CA ASN A 206 -15.83 13.14 -8.66
C ASN A 206 -14.30 12.94 -8.87
N ALA A 207 -13.72 11.98 -8.15
CA ALA A 207 -12.31 11.62 -8.22
C ALA A 207 -12.14 10.36 -9.08
N LYS A 208 -11.14 10.33 -9.96
CA LYS A 208 -10.80 9.17 -10.78
C LYS A 208 -10.04 8.14 -9.96
N ILE A 209 -10.31 6.87 -10.19
CA ILE A 209 -9.52 5.79 -9.59
C ILE A 209 -8.60 5.13 -10.61
N ILE A 210 -7.34 4.96 -10.21
CA ILE A 210 -6.28 4.34 -10.99
C ILE A 210 -5.84 3.09 -10.24
N PHE A 211 -6.30 1.96 -10.74
CA PHE A 211 -5.76 0.68 -10.32
C PHE A 211 -4.46 0.40 -11.04
N ILE A 212 -3.49 -0.15 -10.32
CA ILE A 212 -2.22 -0.57 -10.93
C ILE A 212 -1.90 -2.00 -10.52
N THR A 213 -1.22 -2.75 -11.38
CA THR A 213 -0.36 -3.83 -10.91
C THR A 213 1.06 -3.31 -10.95
N CYS A 214 1.72 -3.33 -9.80
CA CYS A 214 3.07 -2.82 -9.63
C CYS A 214 4.08 -3.65 -10.44
N PRO A 215 5.15 -3.02 -10.94
CA PRO A 215 6.23 -3.73 -11.62
C PRO A 215 6.93 -4.70 -10.66
N ALA A 216 7.32 -5.85 -11.18
CA ALA A 216 8.11 -6.83 -10.46
C ALA A 216 9.26 -7.33 -11.34
N ASN A 217 10.30 -7.86 -10.71
CA ASN A 217 11.41 -8.44 -11.44
C ASN A 217 10.96 -9.73 -12.17
N LYS A 218 11.55 -10.00 -13.34
CA LYS A 218 11.26 -11.21 -14.14
C LYS A 218 11.34 -12.50 -13.32
N THR A 219 12.29 -12.58 -12.38
CA THR A 219 12.48 -13.73 -11.50
C THR A 219 11.28 -14.00 -10.58
N TYR A 220 10.54 -12.97 -10.18
CA TYR A 220 9.27 -13.13 -9.48
C TYR A 220 8.16 -13.54 -10.45
N VAL A 221 8.03 -12.83 -11.57
CA VAL A 221 6.97 -13.04 -12.58
C VAL A 221 6.98 -14.46 -13.14
N GLU A 222 8.16 -15.00 -13.47
CA GLU A 222 8.34 -16.35 -14.01
C GLU A 222 7.95 -17.46 -13.02
N ASN A 223 7.87 -17.15 -11.71
CA ASN A 223 7.50 -18.11 -10.67
C ASN A 223 6.03 -17.96 -10.22
N LEU A 224 5.25 -17.07 -10.82
CA LEU A 224 3.84 -16.90 -10.48
C LEU A 224 2.98 -18.07 -10.98
N ASN A 225 1.94 -18.41 -10.24
CA ASN A 225 0.92 -19.33 -10.72
C ASN A 225 0.10 -18.66 -11.83
N ALA A 226 0.15 -19.23 -13.03
CA ALA A 226 -0.50 -18.66 -14.21
C ALA A 226 -2.03 -18.50 -14.06
N ALA A 227 -2.70 -19.43 -13.38
CA ALA A 227 -4.15 -19.39 -13.20
C ALA A 227 -4.57 -18.22 -12.30
N GLN A 228 -3.87 -18.02 -11.17
CA GLN A 228 -4.10 -16.87 -10.29
C GLN A 228 -3.80 -15.55 -11.00
N LEU A 229 -2.67 -15.48 -11.73
CA LEU A 229 -2.30 -14.25 -12.46
C LEU A 229 -3.36 -13.89 -13.52
N TYR A 230 -3.79 -14.87 -14.30
CA TYR A 230 -4.86 -14.70 -15.30
C TYR A 230 -6.18 -14.28 -14.64
N ALA A 231 -6.55 -14.89 -13.51
CA ALA A 231 -7.75 -14.52 -12.77
C ALA A 231 -7.72 -13.05 -12.32
N THR A 232 -6.61 -12.59 -11.73
CA THR A 232 -6.45 -11.19 -11.29
C THR A 232 -6.55 -10.22 -12.46
N ILE A 233 -5.78 -10.44 -13.54
CA ILE A 233 -5.75 -9.53 -14.69
C ILE A 233 -7.11 -9.45 -15.38
N ASN A 234 -7.79 -10.59 -15.60
CA ASN A 234 -9.10 -10.58 -16.25
C ASN A 234 -10.20 -10.03 -15.37
N PHE A 235 -10.12 -10.25 -14.06
CA PHE A 235 -11.02 -9.58 -13.15
C PHE A 235 -10.86 -8.07 -13.30
N MET A 236 -9.65 -7.53 -13.20
CA MET A 236 -9.42 -6.08 -13.28
C MET A 236 -9.83 -5.49 -14.63
N ASN A 237 -9.47 -6.13 -15.74
CA ASN A 237 -9.89 -5.69 -17.08
C ASN A 237 -11.42 -5.61 -17.23
N ARG A 238 -12.15 -6.60 -16.71
CA ARG A 238 -13.62 -6.59 -16.71
C ARG A 238 -14.19 -5.56 -15.72
N PHE A 239 -13.58 -5.46 -14.55
CA PHE A 239 -14.00 -4.57 -13.48
C PHE A 239 -13.97 -3.11 -13.93
N VAL A 240 -12.85 -2.64 -14.51
CA VAL A 240 -12.77 -1.25 -14.98
C VAL A 240 -13.64 -0.98 -16.22
N LYS A 241 -13.88 -1.98 -17.07
CA LYS A 241 -14.83 -1.83 -18.21
C LYS A 241 -16.24 -1.49 -17.73
N ASN A 242 -16.65 -1.99 -16.57
CA ASN A 242 -17.95 -1.72 -15.97
C ASN A 242 -17.97 -0.46 -15.09
N ASN A 243 -16.83 0.22 -14.92
CA ASN A 243 -16.66 1.38 -14.04
C ASN A 243 -15.93 2.50 -14.80
N PRO A 244 -16.63 3.37 -15.55
CA PRO A 244 -16.01 4.37 -16.44
C PRO A 244 -15.09 5.39 -15.74
N ASN A 245 -15.25 5.60 -14.43
CA ASN A 245 -14.40 6.47 -13.62
C ASN A 245 -13.14 5.76 -13.09
N ALA A 246 -12.96 4.49 -13.44
CA ALA A 246 -11.81 3.66 -13.09
C ALA A 246 -10.94 3.37 -14.32
N SER A 247 -9.64 3.28 -14.10
CA SER A 247 -8.67 2.80 -15.09
C SER A 247 -7.75 1.77 -14.44
N TYR A 248 -7.23 0.84 -15.24
CA TYR A 248 -6.30 -0.18 -14.78
C TYR A 248 -5.06 -0.23 -15.67
N TYR A 249 -3.88 -0.14 -15.04
CA TYR A 249 -2.59 -0.19 -15.72
C TYR A 249 -1.74 -1.31 -15.13
N ASN A 250 -1.41 -2.29 -15.96
CA ASN A 250 -0.59 -3.43 -15.54
C ASN A 250 0.88 -3.19 -15.89
N PHE A 251 1.71 -2.85 -14.89
CA PHE A 251 3.14 -2.65 -15.05
C PHE A 251 3.98 -3.88 -14.70
N LEU A 252 3.36 -5.03 -14.38
CA LEU A 252 4.04 -6.21 -13.83
C LEU A 252 5.28 -6.62 -14.63
N SER A 253 5.18 -6.58 -15.96
CA SER A 253 6.24 -6.94 -16.89
C SER A 253 6.67 -5.76 -17.78
N ASP A 254 6.53 -4.53 -17.28
CA ASP A 254 6.97 -3.32 -18.00
C ASP A 254 8.49 -3.36 -18.19
N LYS A 255 8.91 -3.46 -19.46
CA LYS A 255 10.32 -3.64 -19.87
C LYS A 255 11.21 -2.44 -19.52
N SER A 256 10.64 -1.30 -19.15
CA SER A 256 11.42 -0.13 -18.72
C SER A 256 11.95 -0.25 -17.29
N PHE A 257 11.55 -1.28 -16.53
CA PHE A 257 12.12 -1.60 -15.22
C PHE A 257 13.21 -2.66 -15.35
N GLU A 258 14.39 -2.34 -14.84
CA GLU A 258 15.60 -3.16 -14.87
C GLU A 258 15.97 -3.63 -13.46
N ASP A 259 16.90 -4.57 -13.31
CA ASP A 259 17.40 -5.07 -12.01
C ASP A 259 17.95 -3.93 -11.10
N ALA A 260 18.30 -2.78 -11.68
CA ALA A 260 18.69 -1.57 -10.96
C ALA A 260 17.55 -0.90 -10.19
N ASP A 261 16.30 -1.11 -10.58
CA ASP A 261 15.11 -0.48 -10.02
C ASP A 261 14.55 -1.22 -8.80
N PHE A 262 15.00 -2.46 -8.58
CA PHE A 262 14.49 -3.36 -7.55
C PHE A 262 15.40 -3.40 -6.32
N TYR A 263 14.80 -3.48 -5.13
CA TYR A 263 15.49 -3.82 -3.89
C TYR A 263 15.55 -5.34 -3.70
N ASP A 264 14.40 -5.96 -3.90
CA ASP A 264 14.21 -7.40 -4.06
C ASP A 264 13.21 -7.64 -5.20
N ALA A 265 12.93 -8.90 -5.54
CA ALA A 265 12.23 -9.22 -6.77
C ALA A 265 10.79 -8.71 -6.88
N ASP A 266 10.15 -8.31 -5.77
CA ASP A 266 8.79 -7.79 -5.75
C ASP A 266 8.66 -6.38 -5.15
N HIS A 267 9.76 -5.74 -4.71
CA HIS A 267 9.75 -4.36 -4.23
C HIS A 267 10.74 -3.47 -4.97
N LEU A 268 10.26 -2.31 -5.39
CA LEU A 268 11.10 -1.25 -5.95
C LEU A 268 11.99 -0.62 -4.87
N ASN A 269 13.17 -0.20 -5.29
CA ASN A 269 14.01 0.72 -4.52
C ASN A 269 13.70 2.18 -4.91
N LYS A 270 14.39 3.17 -4.33
CA LYS A 270 14.16 4.59 -4.62
C LYS A 270 14.23 4.98 -6.12
N ILE A 271 15.04 4.29 -6.93
CA ILE A 271 15.19 4.55 -8.38
C ILE A 271 13.93 4.07 -9.10
N GLY A 272 13.52 2.83 -8.84
CA GLY A 272 12.30 2.26 -9.35
C GLY A 272 11.06 3.03 -8.92
N ALA A 273 11.01 3.44 -7.65
CA ALA A 273 9.90 4.21 -7.09
C ALA A 273 9.72 5.55 -7.82
N LYS A 274 10.82 6.28 -8.06
CA LYS A 274 10.80 7.49 -8.88
C LYS A 274 10.26 7.21 -10.29
N LYS A 275 10.74 6.15 -10.94
CA LYS A 275 10.32 5.76 -12.29
C LYS A 275 8.82 5.45 -12.36
N LEU A 276 8.29 4.64 -11.44
CA LEU A 276 6.86 4.31 -11.38
C LEU A 276 6.01 5.56 -11.09
N SER A 277 6.44 6.40 -10.15
CA SER A 277 5.72 7.63 -9.80
C SER A 277 5.59 8.59 -10.97
N MET A 278 6.66 8.77 -11.75
CA MET A 278 6.66 9.61 -12.95
C MET A 278 5.77 9.03 -14.07
N LYS A 279 5.78 7.70 -14.25
CA LYS A 279 4.87 7.03 -15.19
C LYS A 279 3.41 7.27 -14.82
N ILE A 280 3.06 7.07 -13.56
CA ILE A 280 1.69 7.32 -13.08
C ILE A 280 1.34 8.80 -13.27
N ASP A 281 2.21 9.74 -12.89
CA ASP A 281 1.96 11.18 -13.09
C ASP A 281 1.72 11.57 -14.56
N ASN A 282 2.43 10.94 -15.50
CA ASN A 282 2.20 11.15 -16.93
C ASN A 282 0.82 10.65 -17.39
N LEU A 283 0.35 9.52 -16.83
CA LEU A 283 -1.01 9.02 -17.05
C LEU A 283 -2.06 9.99 -16.51
N LEU A 284 -1.85 10.52 -15.29
CA LEU A 284 -2.80 11.46 -14.67
C LEU A 284 -2.91 12.78 -15.44
N THR A 285 -1.79 13.24 -16.00
CA THR A 285 -1.68 14.53 -16.72
C THR A 285 -1.92 14.42 -18.23
N GLY A 286 -2.26 13.23 -18.74
CA GLY A 286 -2.61 13.00 -20.15
C GLY A 286 -1.45 13.14 -21.14
N LYS A 287 -0.20 13.03 -20.68
CA LYS A 287 0.99 13.22 -21.53
C LYS A 287 1.39 12.00 -22.36
N GLU A 288 0.76 10.84 -22.18
CA GLU A 288 1.07 9.63 -22.98
C GLU A 288 0.28 9.50 -24.31
N ASN A 289 -0.58 10.45 -24.66
CA ASN A 289 -1.30 10.46 -25.96
C ASN A 289 -0.65 11.35 -27.02
N LYS A 290 0.69 11.36 -27.14
CA LYS A 290 1.41 11.92 -28.30
C LYS A 290 2.70 11.16 -28.59
N ILE A 291 2.57 9.91 -29.02
CA ILE A 291 3.57 9.31 -29.91
C ILE A 291 2.77 8.90 -31.15
N HIS A 292 2.90 9.72 -32.20
CA HIS A 292 2.48 9.41 -33.56
C HIS A 292 3.41 8.35 -34.15
#